data_AF-A0A0S4KL81-F1
#
_entry.id   AF-A0A0S4KL81-F1
#
_cell.length_a   1.000
_cell.length_b   1.000
_cell.length_c   1.000
_cell.angle_alpha   90.00
_cell.angle_beta   90.00
_cell.angle_gamma   90.00
#
_symmetry.space_group_name_H-M   'P 1'
#
loop_
_entity.id
_entity.type
_entity.pdbx_description
1 polymer ?
#
loop_
_entity_poly.entity_id
_entity_poly.type
_entity_poly.pdbx_seq_one_letter_code
_entity_poly.pdbx_strand_id
1 'polypeptide(L)'
;MRCIGIVKRPQVQLQNGLHVWQCRLLLPQVGVSAHGGANWILGKEHLLVRCSGSPWYEYCTAQLYDGATVSVVGTAIQRPRYVAIHSTYRYDTEVHVGHEGSLSLIGSLPP
;
A
#
# COMPACT_ATOMS: atom_id res chain seq x y z
N MET A 1 6.64 -1.03 -9.44
CA MET A 1 7.02 -1.14 -8.02
C MET A 1 6.60 -2.50 -7.49
N ARG A 2 7.46 -3.14 -6.70
CA ARG A 2 7.17 -4.41 -6.01
C ARG A 2 7.48 -4.25 -4.52
N CYS A 3 6.53 -4.59 -3.65
CA CYS A 3 6.71 -4.51 -2.21
C CYS A 3 5.89 -5.58 -1.49
N ILE A 4 6.30 -5.90 -0.27
CA ILE A 4 5.58 -6.81 0.64
C ILE A 4 5.28 -6.01 1.89
N GLY A 5 4.04 -6.07 2.37
CA GLY A 5 3.66 -5.34 3.57
C GLY A 5 2.35 -5.82 4.18
N ILE A 6 1.98 -5.18 5.28
CA ILE A 6 0.81 -5.53 6.07
C ILE A 6 -0.33 -4.57 5.71
N VAL A 7 -1.48 -5.12 5.34
CA VAL A 7 -2.71 -4.38 5.06
C VAL A 7 -3.20 -3.69 6.33
N LYS A 8 -3.44 -2.39 6.23
CA LYS A 8 -4.05 -1.57 7.28
C LYS A 8 -5.20 -0.76 6.72
N ARG A 9 -6.31 -0.72 7.47
CA ARG A 9 -7.53 0.03 7.15
C ARG A 9 -7.98 -0.19 5.69
N PRO A 10 -8.26 -1.44 5.27
CA PRO A 10 -8.81 -1.70 3.95
C PRO A 10 -10.18 -1.00 3.84
N GLN A 11 -10.43 -0.41 2.68
CA GLN A 11 -11.65 0.34 2.39
C GLN A 11 -12.06 0.15 0.94
N VAL A 12 -13.36 0.24 0.70
CA VAL A 12 -13.95 0.25 -0.63
C VAL A 12 -14.48 1.64 -0.90
N GLN A 13 -14.20 2.18 -2.08
CA GLN A 13 -14.73 3.45 -2.55
C GLN A 13 -15.32 3.28 -3.95
N LEU A 14 -16.32 4.10 -4.27
CA LEU A 14 -16.80 4.24 -5.65
C LEU A 14 -16.12 5.46 -6.26
N GLN A 15 -15.32 5.25 -7.31
CA GLN A 15 -14.61 6.33 -8.01
C GLN A 15 -14.90 6.23 -9.50
N ASN A 16 -15.47 7.29 -10.08
CA ASN A 16 -15.85 7.37 -11.50
C ASN A 16 -16.73 6.18 -11.94
N GLY A 17 -17.65 5.73 -11.07
CA GLY A 17 -18.54 4.59 -11.33
C GLY A 17 -17.87 3.21 -11.20
N LEU A 18 -16.59 3.14 -10.83
CA LEU A 18 -15.87 1.90 -10.60
C LEU A 18 -15.65 1.66 -9.11
N HIS A 19 -15.79 0.40 -8.69
CA HIS A 19 -15.36 -0.01 -7.37
C HIS A 19 -13.84 -0.01 -7.29
N VAL A 20 -13.31 0.73 -6.33
CA VAL A 20 -11.89 0.83 -6.01
C VAL A 20 -11.69 0.32 -4.61
N TRP A 21 -10.90 -0.73 -4.47
CA TRP A 21 -10.41 -1.15 -3.17
C TRP A 21 -9.12 -0.39 -2.86
N GLN A 22 -8.96 0.07 -1.63
CA GLN A 22 -7.76 0.76 -1.18
C GLN A 22 -7.36 0.35 0.23
N CYS A 23 -6.06 0.41 0.53
CA CYS A 23 -5.56 0.22 1.89
C CYS A 23 -4.28 1.02 2.12
N ARG A 24 -3.90 1.15 3.40
CA ARG A 24 -2.54 1.55 3.76
C ARG A 24 -1.71 0.29 3.93
N LEU A 25 -0.64 0.17 3.15
CA LEU A 25 0.33 -0.90 3.30
C LEU A 25 1.42 -0.45 4.26
N LEU A 26 1.56 -1.13 5.39
CA LEU A 26 2.68 -0.94 6.30
C LEU A 26 3.87 -1.74 5.80
N LEU A 27 4.96 -1.05 5.51
CA LEU A 27 6.24 -1.61 5.07
C LEU A 27 7.23 -1.57 6.23
N PRO A 28 7.46 -2.70 6.93
CA PRO A 28 8.51 -2.78 7.92
C PRO A 28 9.87 -2.79 7.23
N GLN A 29 10.75 -1.88 7.63
CA GLN A 29 12.13 -1.85 7.17
C GLN A 29 13.03 -2.22 8.34
N VAL A 30 13.81 -3.29 8.16
CA VAL A 30 14.83 -3.70 9.12
C VAL A 30 16.14 -3.75 8.36
N GLY A 31 17.12 -2.99 8.84
CA GLY A 31 18.44 -2.94 8.24
C GLY A 31 19.52 -2.85 9.30
N VAL A 32 20.77 -2.91 8.86
CA VAL A 32 21.95 -2.66 9.69
C VAL A 32 22.66 -1.43 9.12
N SER A 33 23.13 -0.56 10.00
CA SER A 33 23.93 0.60 9.60
C SER A 33 25.17 0.17 8.81
N ALA A 34 25.38 0.79 7.65
CA ALA A 34 26.61 0.64 6.88
C ALA A 34 27.81 1.36 7.52
N HIS A 35 27.54 2.34 8.40
CA HIS A 35 28.58 2.99 9.19
C HIS A 35 28.93 2.07 10.36
N GLY A 36 30.16 1.54 10.34
CA GLY A 36 30.65 0.46 11.21
C GLY A 36 30.17 0.56 12.65
N GLY A 37 29.44 -0.46 13.08
CA GLY A 37 28.76 -0.55 14.37
C GLY A 37 27.45 -1.31 14.17
N ALA A 38 27.24 -2.40 14.89
CA ALA A 38 26.07 -3.28 14.75
C ALA A 38 24.78 -2.62 15.30
N ASN A 39 24.39 -1.49 14.70
CA ASN A 39 23.17 -0.77 15.03
C ASN A 39 22.09 -1.18 14.03
N TRP A 40 21.04 -1.82 14.56
CA TRP A 40 19.84 -2.14 13.82
C TRP A 40 19.03 -0.86 13.57
N ILE A 41 18.60 -0.67 12.32
CA ILE A 41 17.69 0.41 11.93
C ILE A 41 16.32 -0.21 11.74
N LEU A 42 15.35 0.29 12.51
CA LEU A 42 13.94 -0.08 12.40
C LEU A 42 13.17 1.10 11.83
N GLY A 43 12.60 0.92 10.65
CA GLY A 43 11.76 1.88 9.97
C GLY A 43 10.36 1.32 9.75
N LYS A 44 9.37 2.21 9.69
CA LYS A 44 8.02 1.90 9.25
C LYS A 44 7.60 2.94 8.24
N GLU A 45 7.24 2.49 7.06
CA GLU A 45 6.69 3.33 6.01
C GLU A 45 5.24 2.92 5.73
N HIS A 46 4.40 3.89 5.41
CA HIS A 46 3.02 3.64 4.98
C HIS A 46 2.86 4.07 3.54
N LEU A 47 2.38 3.15 2.71
CA LEU A 47 2.13 3.40 1.30
C LEU A 47 0.65 3.16 0.98
N LEU A 48 0.03 4.06 0.23
CA LEU A 48 -1.35 3.89 -0.21
C LEU A 48 -1.37 2.93 -1.40
N VAL A 49 -2.15 1.84 -1.31
CA VAL A 49 -2.37 0.90 -2.41
C VAL A 49 -3.81 1.05 -2.89
N ARG A 50 -4.01 1.10 -4.20
CA ARG A 50 -5.33 1.17 -4.83
C ARG A 50 -5.45 0.13 -5.94
N CYS A 51 -6.52 -0.63 -5.90
CA CYS A 51 -6.84 -1.66 -6.87
C CYS A 51 -8.17 -1.29 -7.52
N SER A 52 -8.20 -1.21 -8.85
CA SER A 52 -9.40 -0.82 -9.60
C SER A 52 -9.80 -1.90 -10.59
N GLY A 53 -11.10 -2.13 -10.73
CA GLY A 53 -11.67 -3.13 -11.64
C GLY A 53 -12.35 -4.28 -10.89
N SER A 54 -13.35 -4.90 -11.53
CA SER A 54 -14.20 -5.93 -10.91
C SER A 54 -13.43 -7.11 -10.31
N PRO A 55 -12.44 -7.71 -11.01
CA PRO A 55 -11.73 -8.88 -10.47
C PRO A 55 -10.94 -8.56 -9.20
N TRP A 56 -10.37 -7.35 -9.15
CA TRP A 56 -9.62 -6.89 -7.99
C TRP A 56 -10.55 -6.59 -6.82
N TYR A 57 -11.69 -5.96 -7.07
CA TYR A 57 -12.67 -5.66 -6.03
C TYR A 57 -13.13 -6.91 -5.29
N GLU A 58 -13.53 -7.96 -6.03
CA GLU A 58 -14.01 -9.22 -5.46
C GLU A 58 -12.91 -9.93 -4.66
N TYR A 59 -11.72 -10.09 -5.24
CA TYR A 59 -10.59 -10.74 -4.55
C TYR A 59 -10.19 -9.97 -3.27
N CYS A 60 -10.01 -8.65 -3.37
CA CYS A 60 -9.51 -7.85 -2.27
C CYS A 60 -10.49 -7.81 -1.10
N THR A 61 -11.79 -7.70 -1.37
CA THR A 61 -12.81 -7.68 -0.32
C THR A 61 -13.00 -9.04 0.35
N ALA A 62 -12.83 -10.13 -0.40
CA ALA A 62 -12.97 -11.49 0.15
C ALA A 62 -11.74 -11.95 0.95
N GLN A 63 -10.52 -11.59 0.51
CA GLN A 63 -9.29 -12.19 1.03
C GLN A 63 -8.43 -11.24 1.87
N LEU A 64 -8.58 -9.91 1.70
CA LEU A 64 -7.66 -8.94 2.29
C LEU A 64 -8.32 -8.14 3.41
N TYR A 65 -7.92 -8.46 4.63
CA TYR A 65 -8.36 -7.82 5.87
C TYR A 65 -7.22 -7.09 6.57
N ASP A 66 -7.53 -6.29 7.60
CA ASP A 66 -6.50 -5.61 8.39
C ASP A 66 -5.59 -6.65 9.09
N GLY A 67 -4.27 -6.53 8.91
CA GLY A 67 -3.29 -7.48 9.42
C GLY A 67 -2.84 -8.56 8.42
N ALA A 68 -3.51 -8.68 7.27
CA ALA A 68 -3.07 -9.56 6.19
C ALA A 68 -1.71 -9.10 5.62
N THR A 69 -0.80 -10.04 5.38
CA THR A 69 0.48 -9.79 4.70
C THR A 69 0.33 -10.06 3.22
N VAL A 70 0.63 -9.07 2.39
CA VAL A 70 0.41 -9.13 0.94
C VAL A 70 1.66 -8.78 0.16
N SER A 71 1.83 -9.42 -1.01
CA SER A 71 2.77 -9.02 -2.05
C SER A 71 2.03 -8.14 -3.04
N VAL A 72 2.56 -6.95 -3.30
CA VAL A 72 1.99 -5.96 -4.22
C VAL A 72 2.97 -5.71 -5.35
N VAL A 73 2.49 -5.83 -6.58
CA VAL A 73 3.16 -5.39 -7.80
C VAL A 73 2.22 -4.41 -8.49
N GLY A 74 2.70 -3.21 -8.77
CA GLY A 74 1.90 -2.19 -9.42
C GLY A 74 2.70 -0.98 -9.86
N THR A 75 2.00 0.00 -10.42
CA THR A 75 2.61 1.25 -10.90
C THR A 75 2.65 2.26 -9.76
N ALA A 76 3.82 2.83 -9.48
CA ALA A 76 3.93 3.94 -8.55
C ALA A 76 3.45 5.22 -9.24
N ILE A 77 2.50 5.90 -8.61
CA ILE A 77 1.90 7.14 -9.09
C ILE A 77 2.15 8.21 -8.05
N GLN A 78 2.56 9.39 -8.48
CA GLN A 78 2.63 10.57 -7.62
C GLN A 78 1.33 11.34 -7.75
N ARG A 79 0.59 11.45 -6.65
CA ARG A 79 -0.67 12.20 -6.61
C ARG A 79 -0.44 13.54 -5.93
N PRO A 80 -0.73 14.66 -6.60
CA PRO A 80 -0.68 15.96 -5.94
C PRO A 80 -1.80 16.05 -4.90
N ARG A 81 -1.43 16.49 -3.71
CA ARG A 81 -2.32 16.79 -2.60
C ARG A 81 -2.09 18.22 -2.15
N TYR A 82 -3.15 19.01 -2.20
CA TYR A 82 -3.09 20.37 -1.68
C TYR A 82 -3.04 20.38 -0.16
N VAL A 83 -2.11 21.12 0.41
CA VAL A 83 -1.91 21.29 1.85
C VAL A 83 -2.24 22.74 2.20
N ALA A 84 -3.49 22.95 2.62
CA ALA A 84 -4.03 24.30 2.86
C ALA A 84 -3.22 25.13 3.87
N ILE A 85 -2.70 24.49 4.93
CA ILE A 85 -1.93 25.18 5.99
C ILE A 85 -0.65 25.83 5.43
N HIS A 86 -0.08 25.25 4.38
CA HIS A 86 1.14 25.76 3.74
C HIS A 86 0.87 26.39 2.37
N SER A 87 -0.40 26.49 1.97
CA SER A 87 -0.83 26.96 0.64
C SER A 87 -0.04 26.35 -0.52
N THR A 88 0.34 25.07 -0.40
CA THR A 88 1.25 24.39 -1.33
C THR A 88 0.78 23.00 -1.69
N TYR A 89 1.38 22.41 -2.71
CA TYR A 89 1.13 21.02 -3.12
C TYR A 89 2.25 20.12 -2.61
N ARG A 90 1.86 18.99 -2.02
CA ARG A 90 2.75 17.87 -1.73
C ARG A 90 2.39 16.72 -2.66
N TYR A 91 3.38 15.97 -3.11
CA TYR A 91 3.16 14.75 -3.86
C TYR A 91 3.21 13.56 -2.91
N ASP A 92 2.09 12.84 -2.83
CA ASP A 92 2.00 11.58 -2.11
C ASP A 92 2.19 10.44 -3.11
N THR A 93 3.09 9.49 -2.82
CA THR A 93 3.29 8.31 -3.65
C THR A 93 2.25 7.25 -3.29
N GLU A 94 1.50 6.79 -4.29
CA GLU A 94 0.57 5.67 -4.19
C GLU A 94 0.94 4.57 -5.18
N VAL A 95 0.59 3.32 -4.88
CA VAL A 95 0.75 2.19 -5.80
C VAL A 95 -0.61 1.82 -6.36
N HIS A 96 -0.72 1.86 -7.67
CA HIS A 96 -1.90 1.45 -8.40
C HIS A 96 -1.71 0.03 -8.95
N VAL A 97 -2.60 -0.87 -8.56
CA VAL A 97 -2.68 -2.25 -9.05
C VAL A 97 -3.79 -2.30 -10.10
N GLY A 98 -3.38 -2.18 -11.37
CA GLY A 98 -4.23 -2.29 -12.54
C GLY A 98 -4.09 -3.65 -13.23
N HIS A 99 -4.32 -3.68 -14.55
CA HIS A 99 -4.28 -4.90 -15.35
C HIS A 99 -2.89 -5.60 -15.35
N GLU A 100 -1.80 -4.82 -15.37
CA GLU A 100 -0.43 -5.37 -15.31
C GLU A 100 0.09 -5.54 -13.88
N GLY A 101 -0.74 -5.24 -12.88
CA GLY A 101 -0.41 -5.38 -11.48
C GLY A 101 -0.68 -6.78 -10.95
N SER A 102 -0.18 -7.05 -9.74
CA SER A 102 -0.49 -8.26 -8.99
C SER A 102 -0.67 -7.93 -7.51
N LEU A 103 -1.65 -8.55 -6.89
CA LEU A 103 -1.86 -8.49 -5.44
C LEU A 103 -2.14 -9.89 -4.94
N SER A 104 -1.36 -10.36 -3.98
CA SER A 104 -1.47 -11.73 -3.47
C SER A 104 -1.29 -11.78 -1.97
N LEU A 105 -2.19 -12.48 -1.29
CA LEU A 105 -2.04 -12.84 0.12
C LEU A 105 -0.86 -13.79 0.29
N ILE A 106 0.09 -13.44 1.16
CA ILE A 106 1.25 -14.27 1.52
C ILE A 106 1.01 -14.97 2.86
N GLY A 107 0.29 -14.32 3.77
CA GLY A 107 -0.03 -14.89 5.06
C GLY A 107 -0.78 -13.90 5.92
N SER A 108 -1.03 -14.28 7.16
CA SER A 108 -1.67 -13.42 8.15
C SER A 108 -0.87 -13.47 9.44
N LEU A 109 -0.75 -12.32 10.09
CA LEU A 109 -0.31 -12.31 11.48
C LEU A 109 -1.50 -12.81 12.32
N PRO A 110 -1.28 -13.75 13.26
CA PRO A 110 -2.32 -14.11 14.21
C PRO A 110 -2.76 -12.87 15.02
N PRO A 111 -4.02 -12.84 15.47
CA PRO A 111 -4.58 -11.72 16.22
C PRO A 111 -3.82 -11.45 17.52
#